data_AF-A0A7C3GF90-F1
#
_entry.id   AF-A0A7C3GF90-F1
#
_cell.length_a   1.000
_cell.length_b   1.000
_cell.length_c   1.000
_cell.angle_alpha   90.00
_cell.angle_beta   90.00
_cell.angle_gamma   90.00
#
_symmetry.space_group_name_H-M   'P 1'
#
loop_
_entity.id
_entity.type
_entity.pdbx_description
1 polymer ?
#
loop_
_entity_poly.entity_id
_entity_poly.type
_entity_poly.pdbx_seq_one_letter_code
_entity_poly.pdbx_strand_id
1 'polypeptide(L)' 'MLLADADITTWLPGDIIYDGAVYVPAGMPPGDYELDLALVDPQSREPKIRLAIAGRRNDGWYPMGRIRVE' A
#
# COMPACT_ATOMS: atom_id res chain seq x y z
N MET A 1 -2.48 -7.61 5.45
CA MET A 1 -2.46 -6.16 5.17
C MET A 1 -1.57 -5.48 6.20
N LEU A 2 -0.63 -4.66 5.74
CA LEU A 2 0.25 -3.86 6.59
C LEU A 2 -0.10 -2.38 6.36
N LEU A 3 -0.10 -1.57 7.41
CA LEU A 3 -0.28 -0.12 7.30
C LEU A 3 1.09 0.54 7.28
N ALA A 4 1.29 1.45 6.33
CA ALA A 4 2.42 2.37 6.36
C ALA A 4 2.08 3.57 7.25
N ASP A 5 3.10 4.26 7.75
CA ASP A 5 2.94 5.49 8.54
C ASP A 5 2.65 6.73 7.66
N ALA A 6 2.37 6.53 6.37
CA ALA A 6 2.05 7.60 5.44
C ALA A 6 0.69 8.23 5.76
N ASP A 7 0.69 9.51 6.13
CA ASP A 7 -0.52 10.32 6.27
C ASP A 7 -0.58 11.38 5.15
N ILE A 8 -1.36 11.07 4.12
CA ILE A 8 -1.53 11.95 2.95
C ILE A 8 -2.23 13.28 3.28
N THR A 9 -2.89 13.39 4.44
CA THR A 9 -3.58 14.64 4.83
C THR A 9 -2.61 15.72 5.28
N THR A 10 -1.36 15.35 5.55
CA THR A 10 -0.27 16.25 5.92
C THR A 10 0.53 16.76 4.71
N TRP A 11 0.25 16.22 3.52
CA TRP A 11 1.00 16.54 2.31
C TRP A 11 0.61 17.90 1.76
N LEU A 12 1.60 18.78 1.60
CA LEU A 12 1.42 20.10 1.00
C LEU A 12 1.41 20.00 -0.53
N PRO A 13 0.83 21.00 -1.23
CA PRO A 13 0.84 21.02 -2.70
C PRO A 13 2.27 20.96 -3.27
N GLY A 14 2.45 20.14 -4.31
CA GLY A 14 3.72 19.93 -4.99
C GLY A 14 4.05 18.45 -5.17
N ASP A 15 5.28 18.15 -5.56
CA ASP A 15 5.78 16.78 -5.65
C ASP A 15 6.20 16.32 -4.25
N ILE A 16 5.51 15.30 -3.73
CA ILE A 16 5.79 14.72 -2.41
C ILE A 16 6.37 13.33 -2.61
N ILE A 17 7.54 13.10 -2.03
CA ILE A 17 8.17 11.78 -1.95
C ILE A 17 8.04 11.29 -0.52
N TYR A 18 7.43 10.12 -0.35
CA TYR A 18 7.40 9.40 0.91
C TYR A 18 8.36 8.21 0.82
N ASP A 19 9.27 8.12 1.78
CA ASP A 19 10.17 6.98 1.98
C ASP A 19 9.91 6.40 3.36
N GLY A 20 9.65 5.10 3.42
CA GLY A 20 9.24 4.40 4.64
C GLY A 20 9.29 2.90 4.45
N ALA A 21 9.32 2.18 5.57
CA ALA A 21 9.35 0.74 5.61
C ALA A 21 8.08 0.18 6.25
N VAL A 22 7.67 -1.00 5.79
CA VAL A 22 6.66 -1.83 6.45
C VAL A 22 7.32 -3.10 6.96
N TYR A 23 7.01 -3.48 8.20
CA TYR A 23 7.58 -4.69 8.79
C TYR A 23 6.73 -5.90 8.41
N VAL A 24 7.39 -6.87 7.78
CA VAL A 24 6.79 -8.16 7.44
C VAL A 24 6.69 -9.01 8.72
N PRO A 25 5.57 -9.74 8.96
CA PRO A 25 5.45 -10.61 10.13
C PRO A 25 6.55 -11.67 10.15
N ALA A 26 7.19 -11.89 11.31
CA ALA A 26 8.33 -12.81 11.46
C ALA A 26 8.03 -14.28 11.09
N GLY A 27 6.75 -14.68 11.08
CA GLY A 27 6.32 -16.02 10.69
C GLY A 27 5.89 -16.15 9.23
N MET A 28 6.10 -15.12 8.40
CA MET A 28 5.74 -15.16 6.98
C MET A 28 6.63 -16.19 6.26
N PRO A 29 6.05 -17.17 5.56
CA PRO A 29 6.85 -18.14 4.82
C PRO A 29 7.74 -17.47 3.77
N PRO A 30 8.93 -18.01 3.48
CA PRO A 30 9.70 -17.60 2.32
C PRO A 30 8.93 -17.88 1.03
N GLY A 31 9.02 -16.98 0.04
CA GLY A 31 8.34 -17.15 -1.24
C GLY A 31 8.11 -15.85 -2.02
N ASP A 32 7.45 -16.00 -3.17
CA ASP A 32 7.05 -14.89 -4.01
C ASP A 32 5.65 -14.40 -3.61
N TYR A 33 5.51 -13.08 -3.44
CA TYR A 33 4.27 -12.41 -3.03
C TYR A 33 3.92 -11.30 -4.01
N GLU A 34 2.64 -11.18 -4.33
CA GLU A 34 2.12 -9.98 -5.02
C GLU A 34 1.98 -8.85 -4.01
N LEU A 35 2.62 -7.72 -4.30
CA LEU A 35 2.50 -6.48 -3.55
C LEU A 35 1.39 -5.64 -4.19
N ASP A 36 0.38 -5.30 -3.40
CA ASP A 36 -0.67 -4.36 -3.78
C ASP A 36 -0.68 -3.15 -2.82
N LEU A 37 -1.08 -1.98 -3.33
CA LEU A 37 -1.19 -0.73 -2.57
C LEU A 37 -2.60 -0.15 -2.64
N ALA A 38 -3.04 0.50 -1.56
CA ALA A 38 -4.25 1.31 -1.54
C ALA A 38 -4.16 2.43 -0.50
N LEU A 39 -4.93 3.51 -0.71
CA LEU A 39 -5.24 4.49 0.32
C LEU A 39 -6.53 4.08 1.02
N VAL A 40 -6.41 3.75 2.30
CA VAL A 40 -7.49 3.16 3.09
C VAL A 40 -8.13 4.18 4.03
N ASP A 41 -9.40 3.96 4.38
CA ASP A 41 -10.04 4.71 5.45
C ASP A 41 -9.48 4.26 6.83
N PRO A 42 -9.12 5.20 7.73
CA PRO A 42 -8.48 4.83 9.00
C PRO A 42 -9.33 3.94 9.92
N GLN A 43 -10.66 3.99 9.81
CA GLN A 43 -11.57 3.24 10.68
C GLN A 43 -11.83 1.83 10.13
N SER A 44 -12.27 1.73 8.88
CA SER A 44 -12.62 0.47 8.21
C SER A 44 -11.39 -0.28 7.69
N ARG A 45 -10.29 0.43 7.43
CA ARG A 45 -9.08 -0.07 6.76
C ARG A 45 -9.34 -0.64 5.37
N GLU A 46 -10.43 -0.22 4.74
CA GLU A 46 -10.77 -0.57 3.37
C GLU A 46 -10.31 0.53 2.40
N PRO A 47 -9.93 0.18 1.15
CA PRO A 47 -9.65 1.16 0.11
C PRO A 47 -10.85 2.10 -0.13
N LYS A 48 -10.69 3.41 0.13
CA LYS A 48 -11.74 4.41 -0.13
C LYS A 48 -11.37 5.45 -1.19
N ILE A 49 -10.09 5.61 -1.50
CA ILE A 49 -9.64 6.59 -2.51
C ILE A 49 -9.23 5.89 -3.80
N ARG A 50 -9.72 6.40 -4.94
CA ARG A 50 -9.28 5.99 -6.27
C ARG A 50 -8.11 6.86 -6.70
N LEU A 51 -6.91 6.27 -6.73
CA LEU A 51 -5.73 6.89 -7.31
C LEU A 51 -5.91 7.16 -8.80
N ALA A 52 -5.33 8.26 -9.29
CA ALA A 52 -5.37 8.64 -10.70
C ALA A 52 -4.36 7.82 -11.56
N ILE A 53 -4.29 6.51 -11.33
CA ILE A 53 -3.45 5.56 -12.06
C ILE A 53 -4.29 4.37 -12.57
N ALA A 54 -3.80 3.67 -13.58
CA ALA A 54 -4.43 2.46 -14.10
C ALA A 54 -4.19 1.24 -13.17
N GLY A 55 -4.88 0.13 -13.42
CA GLY A 55 -4.61 -1.15 -12.77
C GLY A 55 -5.39 -1.44 -11.48
N ARG A 56 -6.35 -0.58 -11.09
CA ARG A 56 -7.20 -0.84 -9.92
C ARG A 56 -8.00 -2.13 -10.08
N ARG A 57 -7.93 -3.03 -9.10
CA ARG A 57 -8.77 -4.23 -9.01
C ARG A 57 -10.17 -3.91 -8.47
N ASN A 58 -11.07 -4.90 -8.53
CA ASN A 58 -12.47 -4.74 -8.08
C ASN A 58 -12.59 -4.47 -6.56
N ASP A 59 -11.65 -4.97 -5.77
CA ASP A 59 -11.52 -4.72 -4.32
C ASP A 59 -10.91 -3.34 -3.98
N GLY A 60 -10.41 -2.63 -5.00
CA GLY A 60 -9.87 -1.29 -4.88
C GLY A 60 -8.37 -1.19 -4.64
N TRP A 61 -7.66 -2.31 -4.63
CA TRP A 61 -6.22 -2.37 -4.53
C TRP A 61 -5.54 -2.21 -5.90
N TYR A 62 -4.32 -1.69 -5.90
CA TYR A 62 -3.50 -1.47 -7.10
C TYR A 62 -2.26 -2.39 -7.04
N PRO A 63 -2.08 -3.31 -8.00
CA PRO A 63 -0.91 -4.19 -8.03
C PRO A 63 0.36 -3.43 -8.38
N MET A 64 1.39 -3.58 -7.54
CA MET A 64 2.71 -2.98 -7.71
C MET A 64 3.73 -3.98 -8.29
N GLY A 65 3.42 -5.28 -8.23
CA GLY A 65 4.23 -6.36 -8.78
C GLY A 65 4.67 -7.37 -7.73
N ARG A 66 5.56 -8.29 -8.11
CA ARG A 66 6.03 -9.37 -7.23
C ARG A 66 7.27 -8.98 -6.45
N ILE A 67 7.29 -9.37 -5.18
CA ILE A 67 8.46 -9.32 -4.29
C ILE A 67 8.78 -10.74 -3.81
N ARG A 68 10.05 -10.97 -3.46
CA ARG A 68 10.50 -12.22 -2.81
C ARG A 68 10.83 -11.96 -1.35
N VAL A 69 10.27 -12.79 -0.48
CA VAL A 69 10.62 -12.86 0.94
C VAL A 69 11.49 -14.09 1.13
N GLU A 70 12.62 -13.94 1.83
CA GLU A 70 13.60 -15.00 2.12
C GLU A 70 13.69 -15.30 3.62
#